data_AF-W1PPU0-F1
#
_entry.id   AF-W1PPU0-F1
#
_cell.length_a   1.000
_cell.length_b   1.000
_cell.length_c   1.000
_cell.angle_alpha   90.00
_cell.angle_beta   90.00
_cell.angle_gamma   90.00
#
_symmetry.space_group_name_H-M   'P 1'
#
loop_
_entity.id
_entity.type
_entity.pdbx_description
1 polymer ?
#
loop_
_entity_poly.entity_id
_entity_poly.type
_entity_poly.pdbx_seq_one_letter_code
_entity_poly.pdbx_strand_id
1 'polypeptide(L)'
;MVSKVKKACPQIPLVLYVNGNGGLLEHMKGTGVDVIGLDWTVDMEDGRRRLGDGIGLQGNVDPAFLFSPLPALTDEIQREIMHDIPYSSFTCYTSVVDQYERTCELLQFYL
;
A
#
# COMPACT_ATOMS: atom_id res chain seq x y z
N MET A 1 -20.78 -4.09 -5.54
CA MET A 1 -20.61 -4.15 -4.07
C MET A 1 -20.20 -2.78 -3.52
N VAL A 2 -19.07 -2.23 -3.99
CA VAL A 2 -18.50 -0.92 -3.57
C VAL A 2 -19.53 0.21 -3.54
N SER A 3 -20.32 0.38 -4.61
CA SER A 3 -21.34 1.42 -4.69
C SER A 3 -22.44 1.35 -3.62
N LYS A 4 -22.77 0.15 -3.10
CA LYS A 4 -23.73 0.00 -2.01
C LYS A 4 -23.12 0.51 -0.69
N VAL A 5 -21.86 0.16 -0.43
CA VAL A 5 -21.15 0.58 0.79
C VAL A 5 -20.92 2.10 0.78
N LYS A 6 -20.48 2.67 -0.34
CA LYS A 6 -20.30 4.13 -0.48
C LYS A 6 -21.60 4.93 -0.33
N LYS A 7 -22.75 4.36 -0.72
CA LYS A 7 -24.05 5.00 -0.46
C LYS A 7 -24.42 5.02 1.02
N ALA A 8 -24.10 3.96 1.76
CA ALA A 8 -24.39 3.89 3.19
C ALA A 8 -23.38 4.69 4.03
N CYS A 9 -22.10 4.67 3.63
CA CYS A 9 -20.98 5.25 4.36
C CYS A 9 -20.08 6.07 3.41
N PRO A 10 -20.52 7.26 2.95
CA PRO A 10 -19.81 8.01 1.91
C PRO A 10 -18.41 8.50 2.32
N GLN A 11 -18.21 8.75 3.61
CA GLN A 11 -16.95 9.29 4.14
C GLN A 11 -15.92 8.21 4.50
N ILE A 12 -16.29 6.93 4.45
CA ILE A 12 -15.39 5.85 4.83
C ILE A 12 -14.57 5.44 3.59
N PRO A 13 -13.22 5.49 3.64
CA PRO A 13 -12.38 5.01 2.56
C PRO A 13 -12.45 3.49 2.47
N LEU A 14 -12.45 2.98 1.24
CA LEU A 14 -12.44 1.56 0.93
C LEU A 14 -11.10 1.21 0.28
N VAL A 15 -10.43 0.24 0.87
CA VAL A 15 -9.17 -0.33 0.37
C VAL A 15 -9.47 -1.64 -0.34
N LEU A 16 -8.93 -1.83 -1.53
CA LEU A 16 -8.95 -3.10 -2.25
C LEU A 16 -7.54 -3.68 -2.35
N TYR A 17 -7.38 -4.88 -1.81
CA TYR A 17 -6.13 -5.63 -1.89
C TYR A 17 -6.41 -7.00 -2.52
N VAL A 18 -5.60 -7.37 -3.50
CA VAL A 18 -5.65 -8.68 -4.14
C VAL A 18 -4.21 -9.14 -4.37
N ASN A 19 -3.72 -10.06 -3.54
CA ASN A 19 -2.36 -10.57 -3.62
C ASN A 19 -2.10 -11.32 -4.94
N GLY A 20 -0.92 -11.12 -5.52
CA GLY A 20 -0.46 -11.80 -6.74
C GLY A 20 -1.19 -11.36 -8.02
N ASN A 21 -1.89 -10.22 -7.98
CA ASN A 21 -2.78 -9.77 -9.06
C ASN A 21 -2.33 -8.46 -9.71
N GLY A 22 -1.02 -8.23 -9.79
CA GLY A 22 -0.44 -7.08 -10.50
C GLY A 22 -0.91 -6.94 -11.96
N GLY A 23 -1.39 -7.99 -12.60
CA GLY A 23 -2.01 -7.93 -13.95
C GLY A 23 -3.41 -7.31 -13.99
N LEU A 24 -4.05 -7.05 -12.85
CA LEU A 24 -5.44 -6.59 -12.76
C LEU A 24 -5.59 -5.16 -12.21
N LEU A 25 -4.51 -4.42 -12.02
CA LEU A 25 -4.53 -3.09 -11.38
C LEU A 25 -5.52 -2.12 -12.05
N GLU A 26 -5.52 -2.05 -13.38
CA GLU A 26 -6.41 -1.18 -14.14
C GLU A 26 -7.89 -1.55 -13.95
N HIS A 27 -8.18 -2.85 -13.84
CA HIS A 27 -9.51 -3.35 -13.54
C HIS A 27 -9.92 -3.04 -12.09
N MET A 28 -8.98 -3.14 -11.15
CA MET A 28 -9.20 -2.79 -9.74
C MET A 28 -9.56 -1.31 -9.58
N LYS A 29 -8.90 -0.41 -10.33
CA LYS A 29 -9.26 1.03 -10.35
C LYS A 29 -10.72 1.26 -10.73
N GLY A 30 -11.24 0.48 -11.68
CA GLY A 30 -12.62 0.56 -12.16
C GLY A 30 -13.69 0.19 -11.11
N THR A 31 -13.31 -0.35 -9.95
CA THR A 31 -14.26 -0.78 -8.91
C THR A 31 -14.84 0.38 -8.08
N GLY A 32 -14.23 1.57 -8.12
CA GLY A 32 -14.65 2.74 -7.37
C GLY A 32 -14.18 2.77 -5.91
N VAL A 33 -13.12 2.04 -5.60
CA VAL A 33 -12.43 2.07 -4.29
C VAL A 33 -11.54 3.30 -4.20
N ASP A 34 -11.12 3.67 -2.99
CA ASP A 34 -10.31 4.88 -2.76
C ASP A 34 -8.82 4.58 -2.74
N VAL A 35 -8.45 3.36 -2.33
CA VAL A 35 -7.06 2.91 -2.20
C VAL A 35 -6.91 1.50 -2.78
N ILE A 36 -5.81 1.27 -3.48
CA ILE A 36 -5.40 -0.06 -3.95
C ILE A 36 -4.14 -0.49 -3.21
N GLY A 37 -4.19 -1.66 -2.59
CA GLY A 37 -3.02 -2.31 -2.01
C GLY A 37 -2.23 -3.05 -3.09
N LEU A 38 -0.93 -2.75 -3.18
CA LEU A 38 0.05 -3.45 -4.01
C LEU A 38 0.81 -4.46 -3.14
N ASP A 39 1.00 -5.66 -3.66
CA ASP A 39 1.95 -6.62 -3.08
C ASP A 39 3.36 -6.40 -3.62
N TRP A 40 4.35 -7.01 -2.98
CA TRP A 40 5.78 -6.85 -3.25
C TRP A 40 6.23 -7.31 -4.65
N THR A 41 5.36 -7.98 -5.41
CA THR A 41 5.68 -8.37 -6.79
C THR A 41 5.48 -7.26 -7.80
N VAL A 42 4.82 -6.16 -7.40
CA VAL A 42 4.58 -4.99 -8.23
C VAL A 42 5.41 -3.84 -7.69
N ASP A 43 6.30 -3.30 -8.52
CA ASP A 43 7.05 -2.08 -8.22
C ASP A 43 6.11 -0.88 -7.98
N MET A 44 6.40 -0.06 -6.97
CA MET A 44 5.53 1.06 -6.58
C MET A 44 5.41 2.11 -7.68
N GLU A 45 6.50 2.41 -8.39
CA GLU A 45 6.52 3.36 -9.50
C GLU A 45 5.69 2.82 -10.69
N ASP A 46 5.84 1.53 -11.02
CA ASP A 46 5.00 0.88 -12.03
C ASP A 46 3.51 0.91 -11.65
N GLY A 47 3.20 0.58 -10.40
CA GLY A 47 1.84 0.65 -9.86
C GLY A 47 1.25 2.06 -9.97
N ARG A 48 2.01 3.08 -9.57
CA ARG A 48 1.59 4.49 -9.68
C ARG A 48 1.37 4.90 -11.13
N ARG A 49 2.29 4.56 -12.03
CA ARG A 49 2.22 4.88 -13.47
C ARG A 49 0.99 4.24 -14.13
N ARG A 50 0.70 2.99 -13.81
CA ARG A 50 -0.43 2.24 -14.38
C ARG A 50 -1.78 2.70 -13.83
N LEU A 51 -1.82 2.98 -12.53
CA LEU A 51 -3.05 3.43 -11.88
C LEU A 51 -3.31 4.92 -12.10
N GLY A 52 -2.31 5.74 -12.41
CA GLY A 52 -2.44 7.19 -12.63
C GLY A 52 -3.06 7.93 -11.43
N ASP A 53 -3.36 9.22 -11.55
CA ASP A 53 -3.87 9.98 -10.41
C ASP A 53 -5.30 9.60 -9.97
N GLY A 54 -5.69 10.04 -8.77
CA GLY A 54 -7.05 9.93 -8.22
C GLY A 54 -7.35 8.64 -7.45
N ILE A 55 -6.34 7.80 -7.20
CA ILE A 55 -6.44 6.60 -6.36
C ILE A 55 -5.22 6.53 -5.42
N GLY A 56 -5.46 6.30 -4.13
CA GLY A 56 -4.41 6.07 -3.15
C GLY A 56 -3.74 4.71 -3.33
N LEU A 57 -2.48 4.60 -2.91
CA LEU A 57 -1.71 3.36 -2.99
C LEU A 57 -1.21 2.96 -1.60
N GLN A 58 -1.27 1.66 -1.31
CA GLN A 58 -0.82 1.08 -0.06
C GLN A 58 0.11 -0.10 -0.34
N GLY A 59 1.16 -0.31 0.45
CA GLY A 59 2.15 -1.37 0.25
C GLY A 59 3.55 -0.79 0.06
N ASN A 60 4.50 -1.51 -0.56
CA ASN A 60 4.45 -2.88 -1.09
C ASN A 60 5.59 -3.76 -0.51
N VAL A 61 6.29 -3.32 0.55
CA VAL A 61 7.48 -4.00 1.11
C VAL A 61 7.24 -5.50 1.34
N ASP A 62 8.16 -6.33 0.87
CA ASP A 62 8.10 -7.79 1.04
C ASP A 62 8.14 -8.15 2.54
N PRO A 63 7.15 -8.88 3.07
CA PRO A 63 7.14 -9.30 4.47
C PRO A 63 8.38 -10.12 4.87
N ALA A 64 9.10 -10.73 3.93
CA ALA A 64 10.37 -11.41 4.20
C ALA A 64 11.42 -10.48 4.84
N PHE A 65 11.36 -9.16 4.59
CA PHE A 65 12.26 -8.19 5.24
C PHE A 65 12.06 -8.10 6.75
N LEU A 66 10.93 -8.54 7.30
CA LEU A 66 10.73 -8.61 8.76
C LEU A 66 11.69 -9.58 9.45
N PHE A 67 12.30 -10.51 8.70
CA PHE A 67 13.33 -11.43 9.19
C PHE A 67 14.76 -10.92 8.96
N SER A 68 14.92 -9.75 8.33
CA SER A 68 16.22 -9.12 8.09
C SER A 68 16.69 -8.28 9.29
N PRO A 69 18.00 -7.97 9.41
CA PRO A 69 18.47 -6.98 10.37
C PRO A 69 17.78 -5.63 10.17
N LEU A 70 17.53 -4.89 11.25
CA LEU A 70 16.85 -3.58 11.24
C LEU A 70 17.37 -2.59 10.17
N PRO A 71 18.69 -2.47 9.91
CA PRO A 71 19.18 -1.61 8.84
C PRO A 71 18.63 -2.00 7.46
N ALA A 72 18.62 -3.30 7.13
CA ALA A 72 18.12 -3.77 5.84
C ALA A 72 16.62 -3.54 5.66
N LEU A 73 15.82 -3.72 6.73
CA LEU A 73 14.40 -3.37 6.71
C LEU A 73 14.19 -1.86 6.52
N THR A 74 15.02 -1.03 7.16
CA THR A 74 14.92 0.43 7.07
C THR A 74 15.28 0.92 5.67
N ASP A 75 16.36 0.40 5.09
CA ASP A 75 16.80 0.71 3.73
C ASP A 75 15.70 0.35 2.71
N GLU A 76 15.04 -0.79 2.90
CA GLU A 76 13.95 -1.23 2.03
C GLU A 76 12.71 -0.33 2.14
N ILE A 77 12.31 0.03 3.36
CA ILE A 77 11.21 0.99 3.57
C ILE A 77 11.54 2.35 2.93
N GLN A 78 12.78 2.81 3.07
CA GLN A 78 13.23 4.06 2.47
C GLN A 78 13.23 4.00 0.94
N ARG A 79 13.63 2.86 0.36
CA ARG A 79 13.58 2.63 -1.10
C ARG A 79 12.17 2.83 -1.64
N GLU A 80 11.16 2.24 -1.00
CA GLU A 80 9.77 2.34 -1.44
C GLU A 80 9.14 3.73 -1.17
N ILE A 81 9.54 4.41 -0.10
CA ILE A 81 9.04 5.77 0.20
C ILE A 81 9.68 6.84 -0.69
N MET A 82 10.98 6.71 -1.00
CA MET A 82 11.75 7.73 -1.73
C MET A 82 11.39 7.76 -3.23
N HIS A 83 10.84 6.66 -3.76
CA HIS A 83 10.39 6.52 -5.15
C HIS A 83 8.97 7.08 -5.41
N ASP A 84 8.66 8.27 -4.89
CA ASP A 84 7.76 9.19 -5.61
C ASP A 84 6.23 8.97 -5.43
N ILE A 85 5.70 9.25 -4.24
CA ILE A 85 4.29 9.66 -4.09
C ILE A 85 4.24 10.90 -3.18
N PRO A 86 3.56 12.00 -3.58
CA PRO A 86 3.29 13.08 -2.64
C PRO A 86 2.58 12.51 -1.40
N TYR A 87 3.12 12.83 -0.23
CA TYR A 87 2.79 12.34 1.13
C TYR A 87 1.28 12.24 1.48
N SER A 88 0.38 12.77 0.65
CA SER A 88 -1.06 12.81 0.89
C SER A 88 -1.82 11.51 0.60
N SER A 89 -1.19 10.45 0.08
CA SER A 89 -1.93 9.23 -0.30
C SER A 89 -1.18 7.88 -0.20
N PHE A 90 0.01 7.87 0.43
CA PHE A 90 0.78 6.66 0.64
C PHE A 90 0.61 6.14 2.07
N THR A 91 0.37 4.84 2.21
CA THR A 91 0.41 4.16 3.52
C THR A 91 1.24 2.89 3.37
N CYS A 92 2.40 2.83 4.03
CA CYS A 92 3.19 1.61 4.10
C CYS A 92 2.47 0.62 5.04
N TYR A 93 2.09 -0.53 4.52
CA TYR A 93 1.50 -1.61 5.30
C TYR A 93 2.17 -2.91 4.91
N THR A 94 2.93 -3.50 5.82
CA THR A 94 3.36 -4.89 5.70
C THR A 94 2.15 -5.77 6.01
N SER A 95 1.73 -6.63 5.09
CA SER A 95 0.54 -7.48 5.20
C SER A 95 0.63 -8.60 6.26
N VAL A 96 1.43 -8.42 7.31
CA VAL A 96 1.65 -9.39 8.39
C VAL A 96 1.70 -8.63 9.71
N VAL A 97 0.53 -8.27 10.25
CA VAL A 97 0.39 -7.91 11.66
C VAL A 97 0.19 -9.20 12.43
N ASP A 98 1.25 -10.01 12.55
CA ASP A 98 1.39 -10.96 13.66
C ASP A 98 2.82 -11.50 13.74
N GLN A 99 3.73 -10.78 14.42
CA GLN A 99 4.66 -11.48 15.33
C GLN A 99 5.40 -10.59 16.33
N TYR A 100 5.58 -9.28 16.09
CA TYR A 100 6.23 -8.41 17.08
C TYR A 100 5.70 -6.98 16.95
N GLU A 101 5.17 -6.42 18.03
CA GLU A 101 4.67 -5.04 18.19
C GLU A 101 5.72 -3.92 17.88
N ARG A 102 6.83 -4.23 17.20
CA ARG A 102 8.01 -3.36 17.07
C ARG A 102 8.10 -2.53 15.78
N THR A 103 7.19 -2.68 14.82
CA THR A 103 7.28 -1.98 13.52
C THR A 103 6.23 -0.89 13.31
N CYS A 104 5.14 -0.86 14.08
CA CYS A 104 4.14 0.22 13.97
C CYS A 104 4.67 1.58 14.46
N GLU A 105 5.59 1.62 15.44
CA GLU A 105 6.12 2.88 15.97
C GLU A 105 7.07 3.61 15.01
N LEU A 106 7.81 2.89 14.15
CA LEU A 106 8.80 3.52 13.27
C LEU A 106 8.18 4.41 12.17
N LEU A 107 6.92 4.14 11.78
CA LEU A 107 6.18 4.98 10.83
C LEU A 107 5.58 6.24 11.46
N GLN A 108 5.52 6.32 12.79
CA GLN A 108 5.00 7.49 13.51
C GLN A 108 6.09 8.53 13.82
N PHE A 109 7.37 8.17 13.73
CA PHE A 109 8.52 9.06 13.99
C PHE A 109 9.08 9.79 12.77
N TYR A 110 8.63 9.44 11.56
CA TYR A 110 8.99 10.12 10.31
C TYR A 110 7.84 10.95 9.69
N LEU A 111 6.78 11.18 10.49
CA LEU A 111 5.67 12.10 10.20
C LEU A 111 5.83 13.39 11.03
#